data_AF-U6GZN3-F1
#
_entry.id   AF-U6GZN3-F1
#
_cell.length_a   1.000
_cell.length_b   1.000
_cell.length_c   1.000
_cell.angle_alpha   90.00
_cell.angle_beta   90.00
_cell.angle_gamma   90.00
#
_symmetry.space_group_name_H-M   'P 1'
#
loop_
_entity.id
_entity.type
_entity.pdbx_description
1 polymer ?
#
loop_
_entity_poly.entity_id
_entity_poly.type
_entity_poly.pdbx_seq_one_letter_code
_entity_poly.pdbx_strand_id
1 'polypeptide(L)'
;MHKEQPVNPNQPEADGCAPPQQQQQQQRQEQQQQQHQEHQQQQQQQQQQQQQATAQARPQALAFTHPKAGSMVIASLRQQANPIINLKYHRLHPKQLVQRLLPLQRRRELSRRFLLLLNDVEGAHTSLAQVILHAFHYGFILLVAASGAEAAELLQQLKASENRASDSLQPALDDRHAPRCAEVLRVLPSVNRADFVSLAKEFRCMRSIFKARQQQLQQCPGIGPKKVRVLLAAFEEPFFPDTDDRFTAAAATRGIAAAEAAAAKHDTETDTAVTNNTAGGADRQQQRAETLKTIAN
;
A
#
# COMPACT_ATOMS: atom_id res chain seq x y z
N MET A 1 39.37 -100.02 -9.91
CA MET A 1 40.55 -99.23 -10.31
C MET A 1 40.84 -98.26 -9.18
N HIS A 2 41.87 -98.60 -8.40
CA HIS A 2 42.43 -97.77 -7.33
C HIS A 2 43.37 -96.73 -7.90
N LYS A 3 43.33 -95.53 -7.33
CA LYS A 3 44.44 -94.61 -6.98
C LYS A 3 43.79 -93.29 -6.55
N GLU A 4 44.13 -92.62 -5.46
CA GLU A 4 45.12 -92.82 -4.42
C GLU A 4 44.69 -91.92 -3.23
N GLN A 5 44.87 -92.40 -1.99
CA GLN A 5 44.81 -91.61 -0.75
C GLN A 5 46.11 -90.74 -0.62
N PRO A 6 46.48 -90.05 0.49
CA PRO A 6 45.81 -89.85 1.80
C PRO A 6 45.96 -88.44 2.46
N VAL A 7 45.08 -88.19 3.45
CA VAL A 7 45.29 -87.76 4.87
C VAL A 7 46.43 -86.78 5.27
N ASN A 8 46.01 -85.77 6.04
CA ASN A 8 46.58 -85.16 7.27
C ASN A 8 47.29 -83.79 7.22
N PRO A 9 47.39 -83.09 8.39
CA PRO A 9 47.10 -81.67 8.53
C PRO A 9 48.36 -80.90 8.99
N ASN A 10 48.15 -79.66 9.44
CA ASN A 10 49.13 -78.74 10.03
C ASN A 10 49.89 -77.82 9.06
N GLN A 11 49.51 -76.54 9.20
CA GLN A 11 50.33 -75.32 9.24
C GLN A 11 51.25 -74.99 8.05
N PRO A 12 51.18 -73.74 7.56
CA PRO A 12 52.38 -72.97 7.28
C PRO A 12 52.70 -72.12 8.52
N GLU A 13 53.73 -72.53 9.27
CA GLU A 13 54.53 -71.57 10.03
C GLU A 13 55.24 -70.63 9.03
N ALA A 14 55.42 -69.40 9.49
CA ALA A 14 56.01 -68.30 8.76
C ALA A 14 57.44 -68.61 8.28
N ASP A 15 57.79 -68.14 7.08
CA ASP A 15 58.98 -67.30 6.87
C ASP A 15 59.07 -66.83 5.42
N GLY A 16 59.11 -65.52 5.22
CA GLY A 16 59.15 -64.90 3.89
C GLY A 16 58.94 -63.39 3.96
N CYS A 17 59.82 -62.71 4.68
CA CYS A 17 59.90 -61.27 4.82
C CYS A 17 59.81 -60.54 3.45
N ALA A 18 58.68 -59.89 3.17
CA ALA A 18 58.55 -58.85 2.14
C ALA A 18 58.48 -57.48 2.84
N PRO A 19 59.22 -56.46 2.39
CA PRO A 19 59.60 -55.33 3.24
C PRO A 19 58.40 -54.41 3.57
N PRO A 20 58.29 -53.91 4.80
CA PRO A 20 57.16 -53.09 5.26
C PRO A 20 57.00 -51.74 4.53
N GLN A 21 57.97 -51.36 3.69
CA GLN A 21 57.90 -50.12 2.90
C GLN A 21 56.95 -50.22 1.70
N GLN A 22 56.84 -51.38 1.04
CA GLN A 22 56.08 -51.49 -0.20
C GLN A 22 54.56 -51.48 0.08
N GLN A 23 54.14 -52.15 1.15
CA GLN A 23 52.74 -52.18 1.60
C GLN A 23 52.27 -50.82 2.14
N GLN A 24 53.15 -50.08 2.83
CA GLN A 24 52.85 -48.73 3.31
C GLN A 24 52.79 -47.70 2.17
N GLN A 25 53.58 -47.89 1.11
CA GLN A 25 53.55 -47.04 -0.09
C GLN A 25 52.29 -47.30 -0.93
N GLN A 26 51.86 -48.56 -1.01
CA GLN A 26 50.61 -48.94 -1.68
C GLN A 26 49.37 -48.42 -0.94
N GLN A 27 49.34 -48.53 0.40
CA GLN A 27 48.29 -47.92 1.21
C GLN A 27 48.23 -46.39 1.06
N ARG A 28 49.38 -45.69 0.99
CA ARG A 28 49.38 -44.24 0.72
C ARG A 28 48.88 -43.89 -0.68
N GLN A 29 49.19 -44.68 -1.70
CA GLN A 29 48.65 -44.47 -3.05
C GLN A 29 47.14 -44.69 -3.10
N GLU A 30 46.63 -45.73 -2.44
CA GLU A 30 45.18 -45.98 -2.32
C GLU A 30 44.47 -44.85 -1.57
N GLN A 31 45.06 -44.35 -0.47
CA GLN A 31 44.50 -43.23 0.29
C GLN A 31 44.49 -41.93 -0.53
N GLN A 32 45.53 -41.68 -1.33
CA GLN A 32 45.57 -40.53 -2.25
C GLN A 32 44.55 -40.66 -3.38
N GLN A 33 44.33 -41.87 -3.93
CA GLN A 33 43.30 -42.11 -4.93
C GLN A 33 41.89 -41.90 -4.36
N GLN A 34 41.63 -42.38 -3.13
CA GLN A 34 40.35 -42.16 -2.46
C GLN A 34 40.07 -40.68 -2.23
N GLN A 35 41.06 -39.92 -1.72
CA GLN A 35 40.90 -38.47 -1.53
C GLN A 35 40.66 -37.73 -2.85
N HIS A 36 41.34 -38.13 -3.93
CA HIS A 36 41.13 -37.52 -5.25
C HIS A 36 39.73 -37.80 -5.80
N GLN A 37 39.23 -39.03 -5.60
CA GLN A 37 37.89 -39.43 -6.03
C GLN A 37 36.78 -38.72 -5.23
N GLU A 38 36.96 -38.55 -3.91
CA GLU A 38 36.05 -37.76 -3.07
C GLU A 38 36.02 -36.30 -3.47
N HIS A 39 37.18 -35.68 -3.74
CA HIS A 39 37.25 -34.29 -4.17
C HIS A 39 36.55 -34.07 -5.52
N GLN A 40 36.69 -35.03 -6.45
CA GLN A 40 36.03 -34.99 -7.75
C GLN A 40 34.51 -35.15 -7.64
N GLN A 41 34.02 -36.01 -6.73
CA GLN A 41 32.58 -36.13 -6.43
C GLN A 41 32.02 -34.84 -5.80
N GLN A 42 32.75 -34.22 -4.86
CA GLN A 42 32.34 -32.96 -4.26
C GLN A 42 32.25 -31.82 -5.30
N GLN A 43 33.19 -31.76 -6.24
CA GLN A 43 33.16 -30.79 -7.33
C GLN A 43 31.95 -30.99 -8.26
N GLN A 44 31.61 -32.24 -8.60
CA GLN A 44 30.42 -32.53 -9.41
C GLN A 44 29.13 -32.18 -8.67
N GLN A 45 29.04 -32.44 -7.36
CA GLN A 45 27.87 -32.03 -6.56
C GLN A 45 27.74 -30.50 -6.49
N GLN A 46 28.83 -29.76 -6.31
CA GLN A 46 28.79 -28.29 -6.33
C GLN A 46 28.36 -27.74 -7.70
N GLN A 47 28.84 -28.32 -8.81
CA GLN A 47 28.40 -27.93 -10.14
C GLN A 47 26.91 -28.24 -10.39
N GLN A 48 26.39 -29.37 -9.92
CA GLN A 48 24.96 -29.67 -10.01
C GLN A 48 24.11 -28.71 -9.16
N GLN A 49 24.56 -28.37 -7.95
CA GLN A 49 23.87 -27.39 -7.10
C GLN A 49 23.87 -25.99 -7.72
N GLN A 50 24.98 -25.55 -8.33
CA GLN A 50 25.02 -24.29 -9.07
C GLN A 50 24.10 -24.31 -10.29
N GLN A 51 24.06 -25.39 -11.08
CA GLN A 51 23.14 -25.49 -12.22
C GLN A 51 21.66 -25.47 -11.80
N GLN A 52 21.30 -26.10 -10.67
CA GLN A 52 19.95 -26.00 -10.11
C GLN A 52 19.62 -24.59 -9.60
N ALA A 53 20.58 -23.89 -8.99
CA ALA A 53 20.40 -22.51 -8.55
C ALA A 53 20.19 -21.55 -9.75
N THR A 54 20.93 -21.72 -10.85
CA THR A 54 20.77 -20.88 -12.05
C THR A 54 19.46 -21.19 -12.81
N ALA A 55 18.96 -22.43 -12.75
CA ALA A 55 17.66 -22.80 -13.32
C ALA A 55 16.47 -22.17 -12.55
N GLN A 56 16.63 -21.87 -11.26
CA GLN A 56 15.62 -21.19 -10.44
C GLN A 56 15.65 -19.66 -10.56
N ALA A 57 16.69 -19.09 -11.17
CA ALA A 57 16.85 -17.63 -11.37
C ALA A 57 16.29 -17.12 -12.72
N ARG A 58 15.52 -17.93 -13.46
CA ARG A 58 14.62 -17.39 -14.49
C ARG A 58 13.37 -16.87 -13.76
N PRO A 59 12.89 -15.64 -14.02
CA PRO A 59 11.56 -15.25 -13.58
C PRO A 59 10.59 -16.17 -14.32
N GLN A 60 10.14 -17.22 -13.64
CA GLN A 60 9.07 -18.07 -14.14
C GLN A 60 7.86 -17.16 -14.25
N ALA A 61 7.49 -16.77 -15.46
CA ALA A 61 6.14 -16.34 -15.72
C ALA A 61 5.26 -17.54 -15.34
N LEU A 62 4.68 -17.48 -14.14
CA LEU A 62 3.73 -18.48 -13.63
C LEU A 62 2.44 -18.36 -14.46
N ALA A 63 2.49 -18.88 -15.68
CA ALA A 63 1.31 -19.15 -16.47
C ALA A 63 0.69 -20.44 -15.95
N PHE A 64 -0.21 -20.33 -14.97
CA PHE A 64 -1.05 -21.45 -14.58
C PHE A 64 -2.12 -21.64 -15.66
N THR A 65 -1.96 -22.65 -16.52
CA THR A 65 -3.01 -23.10 -17.43
C THR A 65 -3.90 -24.12 -16.71
N HIS A 66 -5.04 -23.66 -16.19
CA HIS A 66 -6.05 -24.58 -15.66
C HIS A 66 -6.84 -25.20 -16.83
N PRO A 67 -6.96 -26.53 -16.93
CA PRO A 67 -7.54 -27.19 -18.12
C PRO A 67 -9.04 -26.91 -18.34
N LYS A 68 -9.73 -26.30 -17.36
CA LYS A 68 -11.15 -25.88 -17.46
C LYS A 68 -11.39 -24.38 -17.26
N ALA A 69 -10.35 -23.59 -17.01
CA ALA A 69 -10.48 -22.15 -16.83
C ALA A 69 -9.40 -21.48 -17.67
N GLY A 70 -9.82 -20.83 -18.76
CA GLY A 70 -8.94 -20.17 -19.72
C GLY A 70 -7.88 -19.27 -19.08
N SER A 71 -6.81 -19.02 -19.86
CA SER A 71 -5.56 -18.36 -19.44
C SER A 71 -5.74 -17.40 -18.26
N MET A 72 -5.13 -17.78 -17.14
CA MET A 72 -5.10 -17.01 -15.92
C MET A 72 -3.65 -16.56 -15.73
N VAL A 73 -3.38 -15.27 -15.92
CA VAL A 73 -2.04 -14.74 -15.72
C VAL A 73 -1.91 -14.37 -14.25
N ILE A 74 -1.03 -15.06 -13.53
CA ILE A 74 -0.72 -14.75 -12.15
C ILE A 74 0.33 -13.64 -12.16
N ALA A 75 -0.08 -12.40 -11.89
CA ALA A 75 0.86 -11.30 -11.69
C ALA A 75 1.58 -11.42 -10.31
N SER A 76 0.95 -12.02 -9.29
CA SER A 76 1.55 -12.17 -7.95
C SER A 76 0.85 -13.16 -7.03
N LEU A 77 1.56 -13.65 -6.00
CA LEU A 77 1.02 -14.50 -4.94
C LEU A 77 -0.13 -13.85 -4.16
N ARG A 78 -0.22 -12.51 -4.11
CA ARG A 78 -1.39 -11.79 -3.54
C ARG A 78 -2.48 -11.47 -4.57
N GLN A 79 -2.19 -11.67 -5.86
CA GLN A 79 -3.10 -11.45 -7.00
C GLN A 79 -3.43 -12.76 -7.73
N GLN A 80 -3.36 -13.88 -7.01
CA GLN A 80 -3.68 -15.19 -7.57
C GLN A 80 -5.13 -15.16 -8.03
N ALA A 81 -5.32 -15.13 -9.34
CA ALA A 81 -6.60 -15.21 -10.06
C ALA A 81 -7.31 -13.91 -10.44
N ASN A 82 -6.59 -12.86 -10.84
CA ASN A 82 -7.24 -11.79 -11.61
C ASN A 82 -7.57 -12.29 -13.03
N PRO A 83 -8.86 -12.32 -13.43
CA PRO A 83 -9.26 -12.81 -14.75
C PRO A 83 -8.89 -11.80 -15.84
N ILE A 84 -8.36 -12.30 -16.95
CA ILE A 84 -8.21 -11.56 -18.21
C ILE A 84 -9.33 -12.02 -19.16
N ILE A 85 -9.96 -11.07 -19.84
CA ILE A 85 -11.01 -11.35 -20.82
C ILE A 85 -10.86 -10.47 -22.06
N ASN A 86 -11.13 -11.05 -23.23
CA ASN A 86 -11.21 -10.31 -24.49
C ASN A 86 -12.66 -9.98 -24.80
N LEU A 87 -12.95 -8.77 -25.29
CA LEU A 87 -14.31 -8.35 -25.59
C LEU A 87 -14.94 -9.18 -26.72
N LYS A 88 -14.16 -9.57 -27.75
CA LYS A 88 -14.58 -10.52 -28.79
C LYS A 88 -15.15 -11.81 -28.20
N TYR A 89 -14.48 -12.33 -27.18
CA TYR A 89 -14.85 -13.58 -26.55
C TYR A 89 -16.07 -13.44 -25.62
N HIS A 90 -16.18 -12.30 -24.92
CA HIS A 90 -17.37 -12.01 -24.10
C HIS A 90 -18.66 -11.95 -24.93
N ARG A 91 -18.60 -11.44 -26.16
CA ARG A 91 -19.75 -11.43 -27.09
C ARG A 91 -20.22 -12.84 -27.45
N LEU A 92 -19.31 -13.78 -27.61
CA LEU A 92 -19.62 -15.18 -27.91
C LEU A 92 -20.14 -15.92 -26.68
N HIS A 93 -19.60 -15.63 -25.49
CA HIS A 93 -19.92 -16.34 -24.25
C HIS A 93 -20.15 -15.38 -23.06
N PRO A 94 -21.29 -14.68 -23.01
CA PRO A 94 -21.55 -13.67 -21.98
C PRO A 94 -21.64 -14.28 -20.57
N LYS A 95 -22.17 -15.51 -20.43
CA LYS A 95 -22.32 -16.22 -19.14
C LYS A 95 -20.98 -16.59 -18.49
N GLN A 96 -19.92 -16.71 -19.28
CA GLN A 96 -18.64 -17.21 -18.80
C GLN A 96 -17.93 -16.22 -17.89
N LEU A 97 -18.09 -14.91 -18.12
CA LEU A 97 -17.51 -13.89 -17.25
C LEU A 97 -18.04 -14.06 -15.82
N VAL A 98 -19.35 -14.18 -15.67
CA VAL A 98 -20.01 -14.37 -14.37
C VAL A 98 -19.53 -15.65 -13.68
N GLN A 99 -19.42 -16.75 -14.43
CA GLN A 99 -18.91 -18.02 -13.89
C GLN A 99 -17.47 -17.91 -13.38
N ARG A 100 -16.64 -17.05 -13.97
CA ARG A 100 -15.26 -16.78 -13.49
C ARG A 100 -15.22 -15.82 -12.31
N LEU A 101 -16.10 -14.81 -12.27
CA LEU A 101 -16.11 -13.80 -11.19
C LEU A 101 -16.66 -14.35 -9.87
N LEU A 102 -17.71 -15.19 -9.92
CA LEU A 102 -18.39 -15.73 -8.74
C LEU A 102 -17.48 -16.49 -7.74
N PRO A 103 -16.59 -17.42 -8.16
CA PRO A 103 -15.67 -18.08 -7.22
C PRO A 103 -14.62 -17.13 -6.63
N LEU A 104 -14.23 -16.10 -7.38
CA LEU A 104 -13.23 -15.12 -6.97
C LEU A 104 -13.80 -14.11 -5.98
N GLN A 105 -15.08 -13.75 -6.14
CA GLN A 105 -15.78 -12.88 -5.20
C GLN A 105 -15.76 -13.42 -3.77
N ARG A 106 -15.86 -14.75 -3.62
CA ARG A 106 -15.91 -15.44 -2.31
C ARG A 106 -14.55 -15.55 -1.62
N ARG A 107 -13.44 -15.31 -2.33
CA ARG A 107 -12.09 -15.35 -1.74
C ARG A 107 -11.77 -14.04 -1.03
N ARG A 108 -11.89 -14.03 0.30
CA ARG A 108 -11.61 -12.85 1.13
C ARG A 108 -10.12 -12.49 1.23
N GLU A 109 -9.24 -13.42 0.90
CA GLU A 109 -7.77 -13.23 0.88
C GLU A 109 -7.31 -12.25 -0.22
N LEU A 110 -8.11 -12.08 -1.26
CA LEU A 110 -7.85 -11.15 -2.36
C LEU A 110 -8.39 -9.76 -1.99
N SER A 111 -7.60 -8.99 -1.23
CA SER A 111 -7.93 -7.62 -0.83
C SER A 111 -7.94 -6.63 -2.02
N ARG A 112 -7.25 -6.94 -3.12
CA ARG A 112 -7.24 -6.13 -4.35
C ARG A 112 -7.60 -7.00 -5.54
N ARG A 113 -8.75 -6.73 -6.16
CA ARG A 113 -9.32 -7.52 -7.25
C ARG A 113 -9.39 -6.67 -8.51
N PHE A 114 -8.71 -7.12 -9.56
CA PHE A 114 -8.70 -6.43 -10.84
C PHE A 114 -9.24 -7.36 -11.93
N LEU A 115 -9.99 -6.81 -12.88
CA LEU A 115 -10.45 -7.47 -14.09
C LEU A 115 -9.81 -6.73 -15.27
N LEU A 116 -8.94 -7.39 -16.02
CA LEU A 116 -8.32 -6.81 -17.21
C LEU A 116 -9.14 -7.19 -18.45
N LEU A 117 -9.70 -6.19 -19.13
CA LEU A 117 -10.48 -6.33 -20.34
C LEU A 117 -9.68 -5.82 -21.54
N LEU A 118 -9.45 -6.68 -22.52
CA LEU A 118 -8.92 -6.29 -23.82
C LEU A 118 -10.07 -5.91 -24.77
N ASN A 119 -10.13 -4.63 -25.13
CA ASN A 119 -11.09 -4.06 -26.06
C ASN A 119 -10.61 -4.16 -27.52
N ASP A 120 -10.67 -5.36 -28.06
CA ASP A 120 -10.23 -5.68 -29.43
C ASP A 120 -11.34 -5.45 -30.50
N VAL A 121 -12.46 -4.81 -30.13
CA VAL A 121 -13.60 -4.56 -31.04
C VAL A 121 -14.08 -3.12 -30.92
N GLU A 122 -14.07 -2.40 -32.04
CA GLU A 122 -14.67 -1.08 -32.11
C GLU A 122 -16.20 -1.15 -32.18
N GLY A 123 -16.89 -0.19 -31.56
CA GLY A 123 -18.36 -0.09 -31.61
C GLY A 123 -19.14 -1.07 -30.72
N ALA A 124 -18.47 -1.87 -29.87
CA ALA A 124 -19.12 -2.84 -28.99
C ALA A 124 -19.58 -2.24 -27.63
N HIS A 125 -20.26 -1.08 -27.66
CA HIS A 125 -20.65 -0.33 -26.46
C HIS A 125 -21.59 -1.12 -25.52
N THR A 126 -22.53 -1.88 -26.06
CA THR A 126 -23.47 -2.68 -25.26
C THR A 126 -22.75 -3.78 -24.47
N SER A 127 -21.80 -4.48 -25.10
CA SER A 127 -21.02 -5.54 -24.45
C SER A 127 -20.07 -4.96 -23.40
N LEU A 128 -19.47 -3.81 -23.69
CA LEU A 128 -18.63 -3.10 -22.71
C LEU A 128 -19.44 -2.67 -21.48
N ALA A 129 -20.63 -2.09 -21.68
CA ALA A 129 -21.54 -1.70 -20.61
C ALA A 129 -21.94 -2.90 -19.73
N GLN A 130 -22.19 -4.07 -20.35
CA GLN A 130 -22.44 -5.30 -19.61
C GLN A 130 -21.23 -5.69 -18.76
N VAL A 131 -20.01 -5.70 -19.31
CA VAL A 131 -18.80 -6.05 -18.52
C VAL A 131 -18.60 -5.08 -17.35
N ILE A 132 -18.79 -3.78 -17.59
CA ILE A 132 -18.70 -2.74 -16.54
C ILE A 132 -19.70 -3.02 -15.41
N LEU A 133 -20.96 -3.29 -15.75
CA LEU A 133 -22.00 -3.58 -14.76
C LEU A 133 -21.67 -4.84 -13.95
N HIS A 134 -21.18 -5.90 -14.59
CA HIS A 134 -20.74 -7.10 -13.89
C HIS A 134 -19.53 -6.83 -12.99
N ALA A 135 -18.51 -6.11 -13.47
CA ALA A 135 -17.34 -5.75 -12.68
C ALA A 135 -17.74 -4.98 -11.42
N PHE A 136 -18.63 -4.00 -11.57
CA PHE A 136 -19.20 -3.23 -10.47
C PHE A 136 -19.97 -4.10 -9.47
N HIS A 137 -20.91 -4.92 -9.96
CA HIS A 137 -21.74 -5.79 -9.12
C HIS A 137 -20.91 -6.80 -8.30
N TYR A 138 -19.81 -7.31 -8.87
CA TYR A 138 -18.93 -8.27 -8.20
C TYR A 138 -17.79 -7.62 -7.41
N GLY A 139 -17.68 -6.29 -7.41
CA GLY A 139 -16.67 -5.54 -6.67
C GLY A 139 -15.25 -5.69 -7.22
N PHE A 140 -15.11 -5.74 -8.55
CA PHE A 140 -13.82 -5.77 -9.24
C PHE A 140 -13.49 -4.40 -9.81
N ILE A 141 -12.21 -4.02 -9.74
CA ILE A 141 -11.69 -2.85 -10.43
C ILE A 141 -11.46 -3.24 -11.89
N LEU A 142 -12.21 -2.62 -12.80
CA LEU A 142 -12.07 -2.87 -14.23
C LEU A 142 -10.91 -2.05 -14.80
N LEU A 143 -10.01 -2.71 -15.51
CA LEU A 143 -8.96 -2.10 -16.32
C LEU A 143 -9.22 -2.44 -17.77
N VAL A 144 -9.31 -1.43 -18.62
CA VAL A 144 -9.58 -1.60 -20.05
C VAL A 144 -8.31 -1.27 -20.81
N ALA A 145 -7.88 -2.18 -21.70
CA ALA A 145 -6.76 -1.97 -22.62
C ALA A 145 -7.26 -2.06 -24.06
N ALA A 146 -6.83 -1.15 -24.92
CA ALA A 146 -7.15 -1.17 -26.35
C ALA A 146 -6.27 -2.17 -27.12
N SER A 147 -5.07 -2.47 -26.61
CA SER A 147 -4.13 -3.38 -27.26
C SER A 147 -3.48 -4.36 -26.28
N GLY A 148 -2.93 -5.45 -26.81
CA GLY A 148 -2.16 -6.41 -26.01
C GLY A 148 -0.88 -5.80 -25.42
N ALA A 149 -0.28 -4.82 -26.10
CA ALA A 149 0.91 -4.11 -25.61
C ALA A 149 0.57 -3.24 -24.39
N GLU A 150 -0.50 -2.46 -24.46
CA GLU A 150 -1.02 -1.67 -23.33
C GLU A 150 -1.41 -2.57 -22.16
N ALA A 151 -2.07 -3.70 -22.43
CA ALA A 151 -2.41 -4.68 -21.40
C ALA A 151 -1.16 -5.22 -20.68
N ALA A 152 -0.06 -5.47 -21.41
CA ALA A 152 1.20 -5.92 -20.83
C ALA A 152 1.85 -4.82 -19.97
N GLU A 153 1.86 -3.58 -20.45
CA GLU A 153 2.38 -2.42 -19.71
C GLU A 153 1.59 -2.18 -18.41
N LEU A 154 0.26 -2.24 -18.47
CA LEU A 154 -0.61 -2.15 -17.28
C LEU A 154 -0.30 -3.27 -16.28
N LEU A 155 -0.13 -4.51 -16.74
CA LEU A 155 0.26 -5.63 -15.88
C LEU A 155 1.63 -5.42 -15.25
N GLN A 156 2.60 -4.89 -16.01
CA GLN A 156 3.94 -4.57 -15.51
C GLN A 156 3.88 -3.47 -14.44
N GLN A 157 3.10 -2.41 -14.67
CA GLN A 157 2.92 -1.33 -13.70
C GLN A 157 2.18 -1.79 -12.44
N LEU A 158 1.15 -2.63 -12.59
CA LEU A 158 0.47 -3.26 -11.47
C LEU A 158 1.45 -4.09 -10.64
N LYS A 159 2.31 -4.86 -11.30
CA LYS A 159 3.31 -5.68 -10.64
C LYS A 159 4.34 -4.82 -9.89
N ALA A 160 4.86 -3.79 -10.54
CA ALA A 160 5.83 -2.87 -9.93
C ALA A 160 5.24 -2.12 -8.72
N SER A 161 3.92 -1.88 -8.72
CA SER A 161 3.23 -1.14 -7.66
C SER A 161 2.66 -2.00 -6.53
N GLU A 162 2.89 -3.31 -6.50
CA GLU A 162 2.33 -4.20 -5.46
C GLU A 162 2.81 -3.86 -4.05
N ASN A 163 4.10 -3.55 -3.92
CA ASN A 163 4.74 -3.25 -2.65
C ASN A 163 4.90 -1.74 -2.42
N ARG A 164 4.29 -0.92 -3.28
CA ARG A 164 4.40 0.53 -3.18
C ARG A 164 3.59 0.99 -1.95
N ALA A 165 4.30 1.48 -0.93
CA ALA A 165 3.69 2.00 0.30
C ALA A 165 2.82 3.23 0.01
N SER A 166 1.77 3.43 0.81
CA SER A 166 0.87 4.59 0.73
C SER A 166 1.62 5.93 0.82
N ASP A 167 2.73 5.95 1.55
CA ASP A 167 3.52 7.16 1.77
C ASP A 167 4.14 7.70 0.48
N SER A 168 4.37 6.83 -0.51
CA SER A 168 4.87 7.24 -1.84
C SER A 168 3.82 7.93 -2.72
N LEU A 169 2.56 7.98 -2.29
CA LEU A 169 1.48 8.72 -2.94
C LEU A 169 1.28 10.10 -2.30
N GLN A 170 1.85 10.33 -1.12
CA GLN A 170 1.77 11.64 -0.49
C GLN A 170 2.64 12.62 -1.29
N PRO A 171 2.13 13.83 -1.59
CA PRO A 171 2.97 14.87 -2.15
C PRO A 171 4.11 15.12 -1.16
N ALA A 172 5.34 15.18 -1.67
CA ALA A 172 6.49 15.57 -0.87
C ALA A 172 6.31 17.03 -0.47
N LEU A 173 5.71 17.26 0.70
CA LEU A 173 5.57 18.59 1.27
C LEU A 173 6.91 19.00 1.87
N ASP A 174 7.34 20.22 1.58
CA ASP A 174 8.51 20.80 2.23
C ASP A 174 8.30 20.82 3.75
N ASP A 175 9.30 20.37 4.52
CA ASP A 175 9.16 20.30 5.97
C ASP A 175 9.08 21.70 6.62
N ARG A 176 9.59 22.73 5.93
CA ARG A 176 9.61 24.12 6.42
C ARG A 176 8.23 24.78 6.30
N HIS A 177 7.87 25.61 7.27
CA HIS A 177 6.58 26.31 7.30
C HIS A 177 6.39 27.33 6.15
N ALA A 178 7.45 28.09 5.81
CA ALA A 178 7.40 29.13 4.78
C ALA A 178 6.99 28.62 3.38
N PRO A 179 7.61 27.57 2.81
CA PRO A 179 7.17 27.03 1.52
C PRO A 179 5.75 26.46 1.56
N ARG A 180 5.33 25.81 2.65
CA ARG A 180 3.92 25.35 2.79
C ARG A 180 2.94 26.52 2.70
N CYS A 181 3.24 27.63 3.37
CA CYS A 181 2.42 28.85 3.29
C CYS A 181 2.41 29.48 1.90
N ALA A 182 3.54 29.42 1.19
CA ALA A 182 3.62 29.89 -0.19
C ALA A 182 2.69 29.09 -1.11
N GLU A 183 2.65 27.75 -0.97
CA GLU A 183 1.74 26.90 -1.75
C GLU A 183 0.26 27.20 -1.46
N VAL A 184 -0.09 27.54 -0.21
CA VAL A 184 -1.46 27.97 0.13
C VAL A 184 -1.87 29.23 -0.63
N LEU A 185 -1.02 30.25 -0.68
CA LEU A 185 -1.33 31.47 -1.44
C LEU A 185 -1.27 31.25 -2.97
N ARG A 186 -0.46 30.29 -3.43
CA ARG A 186 -0.29 29.95 -4.86
C ARG A 186 -1.51 29.27 -5.49
N VAL A 187 -2.47 28.83 -4.68
CA VAL A 187 -3.80 28.41 -5.18
C VAL A 187 -4.46 29.55 -5.97
N LEU A 188 -4.13 30.80 -5.65
CA LEU A 188 -4.61 31.96 -6.39
C LEU A 188 -3.81 32.15 -7.69
N PRO A 189 -4.45 32.22 -8.87
CA PRO A 189 -3.78 32.22 -10.17
C PRO A 189 -2.85 33.42 -10.41
N SER A 190 -2.98 34.49 -9.61
CA SER A 190 -2.20 35.72 -9.75
C SER A 190 -1.05 35.85 -8.74
N VAL A 191 -0.88 34.89 -7.83
CA VAL A 191 0.07 34.99 -6.72
C VAL A 191 1.20 33.98 -6.91
N ASN A 192 2.43 34.49 -7.00
CA ASN A 192 3.64 33.68 -7.17
C ASN A 192 4.39 33.51 -5.86
N ARG A 193 5.36 32.57 -5.85
CA ARG A 193 6.26 32.35 -4.71
C ARG A 193 7.04 33.61 -4.31
N ALA A 194 7.43 34.44 -5.29
CA ALA A 194 8.10 35.72 -5.05
C ALA A 194 7.20 36.73 -4.31
N ASP A 195 5.90 36.75 -4.62
CA ASP A 195 4.93 37.64 -3.97
C ASP A 195 4.75 37.24 -2.50
N PHE A 196 4.69 35.93 -2.21
CA PHE A 196 4.67 35.44 -0.83
C PHE A 196 5.92 35.89 -0.05
N VAL A 197 7.11 35.88 -0.66
CA VAL A 197 8.33 36.35 0.00
C VAL A 197 8.22 37.83 0.36
N SER A 198 7.65 38.67 -0.51
CA SER A 198 7.38 40.09 -0.20
C SER A 198 6.35 40.24 0.93
N LEU A 199 5.23 39.51 0.88
CA LEU A 199 4.20 39.54 1.93
C LEU A 199 4.73 39.04 3.29
N ALA A 200 5.53 37.97 3.28
CA ALA A 200 6.10 37.40 4.48
C ALA A 200 7.11 38.35 5.16
N LYS A 201 7.84 39.15 4.37
CA LYS A 201 8.76 40.17 4.91
C LYS A 201 8.02 41.31 5.62
N GLU A 202 6.92 41.77 5.03
CA GLU A 202 6.12 42.87 5.57
C GLU A 202 5.26 42.44 6.76
N PHE A 203 4.43 41.39 6.58
CA PHE A 203 3.40 41.01 7.55
C PHE A 203 3.85 39.99 8.60
N ARG A 204 4.99 39.31 8.37
CA ARG A 204 5.63 38.29 9.23
C ARG A 204 4.82 37.03 9.55
N CYS A 205 3.48 37.08 9.50
CA CYS A 205 2.61 35.94 9.73
C CYS A 205 1.43 35.91 8.75
N MET A 206 0.96 34.70 8.44
CA MET A 206 -0.17 34.48 7.52
C MET A 206 -1.47 35.12 8.01
N ARG A 207 -1.70 35.13 9.33
CA ARG A 207 -2.86 35.78 9.93
C ARG A 207 -2.91 37.28 9.61
N SER A 208 -1.77 37.95 9.66
CA SER A 208 -1.68 39.38 9.33
C SER A 208 -1.89 39.62 7.83
N ILE A 209 -1.43 38.70 6.97
CA ILE A 209 -1.70 38.77 5.52
C ILE A 209 -3.21 38.67 5.24
N PHE A 210 -3.91 37.73 5.86
CA PHE A 210 -5.36 37.56 5.68
C PHE A 210 -6.21 38.70 6.24
N LYS A 211 -5.72 39.40 7.29
CA LYS A 211 -6.39 40.56 7.88
C LYS A 211 -5.93 41.90 7.30
N ALA A 212 -5.02 41.90 6.34
CA ALA A 212 -4.43 43.11 5.80
C ALA A 212 -5.46 43.89 4.98
N ARG A 213 -5.47 45.22 5.13
CA ARG A 213 -6.30 46.10 4.28
C ARG A 213 -5.69 46.22 2.89
N GLN A 214 -6.53 46.58 1.91
CA GLN A 214 -6.11 46.84 0.53
C GLN A 214 -4.87 47.74 0.42
N GLN A 215 -4.86 48.83 1.18
CA GLN A 215 -3.75 49.81 1.20
C GLN A 215 -2.44 49.18 1.66
N GLN A 216 -2.48 48.31 2.67
CA GLN A 216 -1.28 47.65 3.21
C GLN A 216 -0.73 46.61 2.24
N LEU A 217 -1.61 45.87 1.55
CA LEU A 217 -1.19 44.92 0.52
C LEU A 217 -0.56 45.61 -0.71
N GLN A 218 -1.00 46.82 -1.04
CA GLN A 218 -0.43 47.62 -2.13
C GLN A 218 0.94 48.23 -1.79
N GLN A 219 1.26 48.41 -0.50
CA GLN A 219 2.57 48.90 -0.06
C GLN A 219 3.68 47.86 -0.25
N CYS A 220 3.34 46.58 -0.42
CA CYS A 220 4.31 45.52 -0.62
C CYS A 220 4.94 45.58 -2.03
N PRO A 221 6.28 45.46 -2.14
CA PRO A 221 6.96 45.50 -3.42
C PRO A 221 6.58 44.31 -4.30
N GLY A 222 6.21 44.59 -5.57
CA GLY A 222 5.85 43.59 -6.56
C GLY A 222 4.37 43.18 -6.58
N ILE A 223 3.55 43.73 -5.67
CA ILE A 223 2.12 43.41 -5.57
C ILE A 223 1.30 44.54 -6.17
N GLY A 224 0.98 44.39 -7.46
CA GLY A 224 0.14 45.35 -8.18
C GLY A 224 -1.34 45.27 -7.79
N PRO A 225 -2.15 46.29 -8.16
CA PRO A 225 -3.57 46.39 -7.77
C PRO A 225 -4.41 45.19 -8.26
N LYS A 226 -4.04 44.59 -9.40
CA LYS A 226 -4.68 43.37 -9.91
C LYS A 226 -4.52 42.20 -8.94
N LYS A 227 -3.32 41.98 -8.40
CA LYS A 227 -3.05 40.92 -7.41
C LYS A 227 -3.76 41.19 -6.09
N VAL A 228 -3.76 42.44 -5.64
CA VAL A 228 -4.47 42.84 -4.42
C VAL A 228 -5.97 42.59 -4.55
N ARG A 229 -6.58 42.90 -5.69
CA ARG A 229 -8.01 42.62 -5.91
C ARG A 229 -8.33 41.13 -5.83
N VAL A 230 -7.48 40.27 -6.42
CA VAL A 230 -7.66 38.81 -6.37
C VAL A 230 -7.47 38.28 -4.94
N LEU A 231 -6.47 38.80 -4.21
CA LEU A 231 -6.22 38.43 -2.82
C LEU A 231 -7.42 38.81 -1.93
N LEU A 232 -7.91 40.04 -2.03
CA LEU A 232 -9.04 40.49 -1.22
C LEU A 232 -10.33 39.75 -1.57
N ALA A 233 -10.60 39.52 -2.87
CA ALA A 233 -11.72 38.67 -3.28
C ALA A 233 -11.60 37.29 -2.61
N ALA A 234 -10.45 36.63 -2.69
CA ALA A 234 -10.27 35.32 -2.07
C ALA A 234 -10.40 35.32 -0.52
N PHE A 235 -10.14 36.44 0.15
CA PHE A 235 -10.19 36.53 1.61
C PHE A 235 -11.56 36.95 2.15
N GLU A 236 -12.30 37.76 1.40
CA GLU A 236 -13.54 38.42 1.84
C GLU A 236 -14.79 37.91 1.10
N GLU A 237 -14.65 37.24 -0.04
CA GLU A 237 -15.79 36.71 -0.80
C GLU A 237 -16.50 35.61 0.00
N PRO A 238 -17.83 35.72 0.19
CA PRO A 238 -18.59 34.72 0.92
C PRO A 238 -18.60 33.39 0.14
N PHE A 239 -18.50 32.27 0.86
CA PHE A 239 -18.55 30.94 0.25
C PHE A 239 -19.90 30.63 -0.44
N PHE A 240 -20.96 31.33 -0.03
CA PHE A 240 -22.30 31.15 -0.56
C PHE A 240 -22.85 32.50 -1.03
N PRO A 241 -23.59 32.53 -2.15
CA PRO A 241 -24.24 33.75 -2.58
C PRO A 241 -25.30 34.18 -1.57
N ASP A 242 -25.38 35.48 -1.30
CA ASP A 242 -26.35 36.08 -0.35
C ASP A 242 -27.83 35.81 -0.71
N THR A 243 -28.08 35.28 -1.90
CA THR A 243 -29.43 34.88 -2.38
C THR A 243 -29.90 33.56 -1.80
N ASP A 244 -29.02 32.76 -1.20
CA ASP A 244 -29.36 31.44 -0.65
C ASP A 244 -29.60 31.56 0.86
N ASP A 245 -30.86 31.78 1.26
CA ASP A 245 -31.32 32.00 2.65
C ASP A 245 -30.91 30.89 3.65
N ARG A 246 -30.47 29.74 3.13
CA ARG A 246 -29.95 28.59 3.90
C ARG A 246 -28.58 28.88 4.54
N PHE A 247 -27.81 29.83 3.99
CA PHE A 247 -26.42 30.08 4.38
C PHE A 247 -26.11 31.56 4.69
N THR A 248 -27.11 32.44 4.65
CA THR A 248 -26.93 33.86 4.98
C THR A 248 -26.47 34.05 6.44
N ALA A 249 -25.86 35.20 6.72
CA ALA A 249 -25.44 35.57 8.08
C ALA A 249 -26.57 35.40 9.11
N ALA A 250 -27.84 35.65 8.74
CA ALA A 250 -29.01 35.40 9.58
C ALA A 250 -29.27 33.90 9.86
N ALA A 251 -28.96 32.99 8.93
CA ALA A 251 -28.96 31.55 9.17
C ALA A 251 -27.77 31.11 10.04
N ALA A 252 -26.60 31.72 9.87
CA ALA A 252 -25.44 31.48 10.73
C ALA A 252 -25.66 31.95 12.17
N THR A 253 -26.24 33.14 12.39
CA THR A 253 -26.61 33.63 13.73
C THR A 253 -27.70 32.77 14.35
N ARG A 254 -28.67 32.27 13.56
CA ARG A 254 -29.65 31.27 14.02
C ARG A 254 -29.01 29.94 14.37
N GLY A 255 -28.01 29.47 13.63
CA GLY A 255 -27.27 28.25 13.92
C GLY A 255 -26.42 28.36 15.20
N ILE A 256 -25.78 29.50 15.42
CA ILE A 256 -25.01 29.78 16.64
C ILE A 256 -25.95 29.92 17.84
N ALA A 257 -27.05 30.68 17.70
CA ALA A 257 -28.07 30.82 18.75
C ALA A 257 -28.81 29.50 19.05
N ALA A 258 -29.05 28.65 18.03
CA ALA A 258 -29.61 27.31 18.21
C ALA A 258 -28.63 26.36 18.90
N ALA A 259 -27.32 26.49 18.65
CA ALA A 259 -26.28 25.75 19.35
C ALA A 259 -26.17 26.17 20.83
N GLU A 260 -26.26 27.48 21.14
CA GLU A 260 -26.36 27.98 22.53
C GLU A 260 -27.66 27.52 23.23
N ALA A 261 -28.79 27.53 22.53
CA ALA A 261 -30.06 27.04 23.07
C ALA A 261 -30.09 25.50 23.26
N ALA A 262 -29.34 24.74 22.46
CA ALA A 262 -29.18 23.30 22.63
C ALA A 262 -28.26 22.96 23.82
N ALA A 263 -27.23 23.77 24.07
CA ALA A 263 -26.39 23.64 25.27
C ALA A 263 -27.21 23.88 26.56
N ALA A 264 -28.17 24.81 26.55
CA ALA A 264 -29.06 25.07 27.69
C ALA A 264 -30.12 23.97 27.94
N LYS A 265 -30.41 23.11 26.96
CA LYS A 265 -31.36 21.98 27.10
C LYS A 265 -30.72 20.70 27.62
N HIS A 266 -29.39 20.59 27.60
CA HIS A 266 -28.70 19.39 28.10
C HIS A 266 -28.60 19.36 29.65
N ASP A 267 -28.81 20.49 30.33
CA ASP A 267 -28.71 20.58 31.80
C ASP A 267 -30.05 20.34 32.54
N THR A 268 -31.14 19.99 31.85
CA THR A 268 -32.49 19.89 32.47
C THR A 268 -33.14 18.51 32.39
N GLU A 269 -32.47 17.48 31.89
CA GLU A 269 -33.06 16.15 31.67
C GLU A 269 -32.27 15.00 32.33
N THR A 270 -31.84 15.17 33.58
CA THR A 270 -31.48 14.05 34.46
C THR A 270 -31.82 14.35 35.92
N ASP A 271 -33.11 14.37 36.29
CA ASP A 271 -33.47 14.04 37.68
C ASP A 271 -34.93 13.64 37.84
N THR A 272 -35.26 12.37 37.56
CA THR A 272 -36.34 11.66 38.28
C THR A 272 -36.10 10.15 38.26
N ALA A 273 -36.07 9.56 39.47
CA ALA A 273 -36.09 8.13 39.83
C ALA A 273 -34.69 7.44 39.84
N VAL A 274 -34.14 6.89 40.94
CA VAL A 274 -34.72 6.28 42.15
C VAL A 274 -33.71 6.32 43.31
N THR A 275 -34.22 6.58 44.50
CA THR A 275 -33.62 6.52 45.85
C THR A 275 -33.02 5.15 46.23
N ASN A 276 -31.88 5.12 46.94
CA ASN A 276 -31.74 4.49 48.27
C ASN A 276 -30.29 4.51 48.80
N ASN A 277 -30.14 5.12 49.99
CA ASN A 277 -29.19 4.90 51.09
C ASN A 277 -27.92 4.07 50.85
N THR A 278 -26.75 4.63 51.19
CA THR A 278 -25.90 4.19 52.33
C THR A 278 -24.79 5.21 52.59
N ALA A 279 -24.50 5.39 53.88
CA ALA A 279 -23.66 6.39 54.52
C ALA A 279 -22.18 6.46 54.10
N GLY A 280 -21.60 7.66 54.25
CA GLY A 280 -20.18 7.87 54.51
C GLY A 280 -19.48 8.84 53.57
N GLY A 281 -19.28 10.10 54.00
CA GLY A 281 -18.31 11.00 53.35
C GLY A 281 -18.64 12.49 53.35
N ALA A 282 -19.08 13.08 54.46
CA ALA A 282 -19.37 14.51 54.55
C ALA A 282 -18.14 15.43 54.82
N ASP A 283 -16.92 14.90 55.00
CA ASP A 283 -15.82 15.69 55.57
C ASP A 283 -14.75 16.23 54.59
N ARG A 284 -14.91 16.13 53.27
CA ARG A 284 -13.83 16.56 52.32
C ARG A 284 -14.09 17.80 51.49
N GLN A 285 -15.27 18.39 51.52
CA GLN A 285 -15.58 19.57 50.69
C GLN A 285 -15.61 20.89 51.46
N GLN A 286 -15.71 20.87 52.80
CA GLN A 286 -15.64 22.11 53.60
C GLN A 286 -14.22 22.67 53.77
N GLN A 287 -13.16 21.84 53.71
CA GLN A 287 -11.78 22.32 53.85
C GLN A 287 -11.20 23.03 52.60
N ARG A 288 -11.81 22.86 51.41
CA ARG A 288 -11.37 23.55 50.18
C ARG A 288 -11.98 24.93 49.99
N ALA A 289 -13.09 25.23 50.67
CA ALA A 289 -13.76 26.52 50.57
C ALA A 289 -13.17 27.60 51.51
N GLU A 290 -12.48 27.19 52.59
CA GLU A 290 -11.85 28.12 53.54
C GLU A 290 -10.42 28.54 53.13
N THR A 291 -9.72 27.74 52.33
CA THR A 291 -8.33 28.03 51.93
C THR A 291 -8.19 29.09 50.83
N LEU A 292 -9.26 29.43 50.10
CA LEU A 292 -9.25 30.47 49.06
C LEU A 292 -9.63 31.86 49.57
N LYS A 293 -10.15 31.98 50.80
CA LYS A 293 -10.49 33.29 51.40
C LYS A 293 -9.35 33.94 52.19
N THR A 294 -8.21 33.27 52.34
CA THR A 294 -7.04 33.78 53.09
C THR A 294 -5.93 34.35 52.20
N ILE A 295 -6.06 34.31 50.86
CA ILE A 295 -5.02 34.77 49.91
C ILE A 295 -5.38 36.14 49.29
N ALA A 296 -6.52 36.72 49.65
CA ALA A 296 -6.97 38.03 49.16
C ALA A 296 -7.14 39.07 50.29
N ASN A 297 -6.21 39.09 51.24
CA ASN A 297 -5.92 40.23 52.13
C ASN A 297 -4.43 40.31 52.39
#